data_AF-A0AAN9FUX3-F1
#
_entry.id   AF-A0AAN9FUX3-F1
#
_cell.length_a   1.000
_cell.length_b   1.000
_cell.length_c   1.000
_cell.angle_alpha   90.00
_cell.angle_beta   90.00
_cell.angle_gamma   90.00
#
_symmetry.space_group_name_H-M   'P 1'
#
loop_
_entity.id
_entity.type
_entity.pdbx_description
1 polymer ?
#
loop_
_entity_poly.entity_id
_entity_poly.type
_entity_poly.pdbx_seq_one_letter_code
_entity_poly.pdbx_strand_id
1 'polypeptide(L)'
;MEDWDQETLEKVCKYFLGVVKKKQYGWFWDCPNGGKNCHYRHALPPGYVLKSQMKALLDEETEKISIEEEIDNQRAKVVTSTPKLFLQWKKKKIEERDANLAAQQADRAKNDRMRYIHYLFAIIHM
;
A
#
# COMPACT_ATOMS: atom_id res chain seq x y z
N MET A 1 25.58 -23.40 -5.43
CA MET A 1 24.50 -23.11 -4.47
C MET A 1 23.25 -22.86 -5.29
N GLU A 2 22.76 -23.91 -5.95
CA GLU A 2 21.70 -23.89 -6.96
C GLU A 2 21.01 -25.26 -6.91
N ASP A 3 20.01 -25.43 -6.04
CA ASP A 3 19.31 -26.73 -5.95
C ASP A 3 17.93 -26.63 -5.26
N TRP A 4 17.10 -25.63 -5.59
CA TRP A 4 15.76 -25.51 -4.95
C TRP A 4 14.56 -25.22 -5.86
N ASP A 5 14.69 -25.08 -7.17
CA ASP A 5 13.54 -24.62 -8.01
C ASP A 5 13.21 -25.46 -9.26
N GLN A 6 13.76 -26.67 -9.41
CA GLN A 6 13.46 -27.49 -10.60
C GLN A 6 12.29 -28.47 -10.47
N GLU A 7 11.80 -28.80 -9.26
CA GLU A 7 10.75 -29.83 -9.11
C GLU A 7 9.31 -29.30 -9.17
N THR A 8 9.09 -27.98 -9.07
CA THR A 8 7.73 -27.41 -8.91
C THR A 8 7.09 -26.92 -10.20
N LEU A 9 7.88 -26.65 -11.25
CA LEU A 9 7.38 -26.20 -12.56
C LEU A 9 6.85 -27.35 -13.42
N GLU A 10 7.34 -28.58 -13.22
CA GLU A 10 7.00 -29.73 -14.06
C GLU A 10 5.51 -30.12 -14.02
N LYS A 11 4.78 -29.72 -12.98
CA LYS A 11 3.36 -30.06 -12.82
C LYS A 11 2.39 -28.91 -13.12
N VAL A 12 2.88 -27.75 -13.56
CA VAL A 12 2.02 -26.59 -13.87
C VAL A 12 1.48 -26.67 -15.30
N CYS A 13 0.19 -26.41 -15.48
CA CYS A 13 -0.43 -26.46 -16.79
C CYS A 13 0.18 -25.41 -17.77
N LYS A 14 0.58 -25.86 -18.97
CA LYS A 14 1.13 -25.00 -20.02
C LYS A 14 0.20 -23.83 -20.39
N TYR A 15 -1.10 -24.10 -20.49
CA TYR A 15 -2.11 -23.08 -20.82
C TYR A 15 -2.29 -22.06 -19.71
N PHE A 16 -2.13 -22.49 -18.46
CA PHE A 16 -2.19 -21.62 -17.29
C PHE A 16 -1.04 -20.59 -17.29
N LEU A 17 0.20 -21.03 -17.58
CA LEU A 17 1.34 -20.12 -17.72
C LEU A 17 1.11 -19.06 -18.81
N GLY A 18 0.41 -19.41 -19.89
CA GLY A 18 0.05 -18.49 -20.97
C GLY A 18 -0.91 -17.38 -20.53
N VAL A 19 -1.97 -17.71 -19.78
CA VAL A 19 -2.94 -16.71 -19.31
C VAL A 19 -2.45 -15.89 -18.13
N VAL A 20 -1.62 -16.48 -17.26
CA VAL A 20 -0.96 -15.76 -16.17
C VAL A 20 -0.05 -14.66 -16.73
N LYS A 21 0.72 -14.95 -17.79
CA LYS A 21 1.52 -13.93 -18.49
C LYS A 21 0.67 -12.80 -19.09
N LYS A 22 -0.55 -13.12 -19.54
CA LYS A 22 -1.51 -12.15 -20.07
C LYS A 22 -2.37 -11.49 -19.00
N LYS A 23 -2.19 -11.82 -17.71
CA LYS A 23 -3.03 -11.37 -16.58
C LYS A 23 -4.53 -11.67 -16.75
N GLN A 24 -4.88 -12.69 -17.53
CA GLN A 24 -6.27 -13.10 -17.82
C GLN A 24 -6.65 -14.38 -17.05
N TYR A 25 -6.19 -14.49 -15.80
CA TYR A 25 -6.51 -15.59 -14.90
C TYR A 25 -7.62 -15.15 -13.93
N GLY A 26 -8.52 -16.05 -13.53
CA GLY A 26 -9.60 -15.72 -12.60
C GLY A 26 -10.84 -16.60 -12.75
N TRP A 27 -11.96 -16.15 -12.16
CA TRP A 27 -13.22 -16.91 -12.05
C TRP A 27 -13.84 -17.31 -13.40
N PHE A 28 -13.57 -16.57 -14.48
CA PHE A 28 -14.09 -16.85 -15.83
C PHE A 28 -13.11 -17.61 -16.73
N TRP A 29 -11.98 -18.08 -16.20
CA TRP A 29 -10.99 -18.81 -17.00
C TRP A 29 -11.08 -20.33 -16.75
N ASP A 30 -11.44 -21.06 -17.80
CA ASP A 30 -11.40 -22.51 -17.84
C ASP A 30 -10.23 -23.01 -18.69
N CYS A 31 -9.53 -24.05 -18.20
CA CYS A 31 -8.42 -24.64 -18.93
C CYS A 31 -8.92 -25.37 -20.20
N PRO A 32 -8.34 -25.13 -21.39
CA PRO A 32 -8.71 -25.86 -22.60
C PRO A 32 -8.31 -27.35 -22.56
N ASN A 33 -7.49 -27.77 -21.59
CA ASN A 33 -7.02 -29.14 -21.41
C ASN A 33 -7.86 -29.95 -20.41
N GLY A 34 -9.14 -29.58 -20.23
CA GLY A 34 -10.09 -30.30 -19.37
C GLY A 34 -10.75 -29.49 -18.26
N GLY A 35 -10.69 -28.15 -18.32
CA GLY A 35 -11.35 -27.26 -17.37
C GLY A 35 -10.94 -27.55 -15.93
N LYS A 36 -11.91 -27.99 -15.11
CA LYS A 36 -11.72 -28.40 -13.71
C LYS A 36 -11.06 -29.78 -13.55
N ASN A 37 -11.05 -30.61 -14.58
CA ASN A 37 -10.49 -31.97 -14.59
C ASN A 37 -9.08 -32.04 -15.19
N CYS A 38 -8.39 -30.91 -15.33
CA CYS A 38 -7.03 -30.90 -15.86
C CYS A 38 -6.09 -31.69 -14.93
N HIS A 39 -5.28 -32.58 -15.50
CA HIS A 39 -4.28 -33.36 -14.77
C HIS A 39 -3.11 -32.52 -14.22
N TYR A 40 -2.97 -31.28 -14.69
CA TYR A 40 -1.90 -30.37 -14.31
C TYR A 40 -2.41 -29.26 -13.37
N ARG A 41 -1.54 -28.76 -12.50
CA ARG A 41 -1.90 -27.73 -11.51
C ARG A 41 -2.15 -26.38 -12.18
N HIS A 42 -3.24 -25.72 -11.77
CA HIS A 42 -3.63 -24.35 -12.15
C HIS A 42 -3.27 -23.33 -11.06
N ALA A 43 -2.09 -23.48 -10.47
CA ALA A 43 -1.56 -22.56 -9.47
C ALA A 43 -0.06 -22.41 -9.68
N LEU A 44 0.44 -21.20 -9.43
CA LEU A 44 1.88 -20.94 -9.41
C LEU A 44 2.45 -21.54 -8.12
N PRO A 45 3.64 -22.16 -8.15
CA PRO A 45 4.33 -22.58 -6.95
C PRO A 45 4.53 -21.42 -5.97
N PRO A 46 4.52 -21.69 -4.65
CA PRO A 46 4.85 -20.66 -3.66
C PRO A 46 6.26 -20.12 -3.94
N GLY A 47 6.39 -18.79 -4.03
CA GLY A 47 7.67 -18.12 -4.34
C GLY A 47 7.90 -17.81 -5.83
N TYR A 48 7.07 -18.29 -6.76
CA TYR A 48 7.21 -17.93 -8.17
C TYR A 48 6.69 -16.51 -8.43
N VAL A 49 7.61 -15.55 -8.58
CA VAL A 49 7.28 -14.17 -8.95
C VAL A 49 7.42 -13.99 -10.45
N LEU A 50 6.38 -13.45 -11.09
CA LEU A 50 6.41 -13.13 -12.52
C LEU A 50 7.43 -12.03 -12.79
N LYS A 51 8.20 -12.16 -13.88
CA LYS A 51 9.18 -11.15 -14.32
C LYS A 51 8.59 -9.73 -14.44
N SER A 52 7.31 -9.65 -14.82
CA SER A 52 6.58 -8.37 -14.92
C SER A 52 6.22 -7.74 -13.57
N GLN A 53 6.10 -8.54 -12.50
CA GLN A 53 5.86 -8.04 -11.13
C GLN A 53 7.20 -7.67 -10.46
N MET A 54 8.26 -8.46 -10.68
CA MET A 54 9.61 -8.13 -10.24
C MET A 54 10.07 -6.75 -10.73
N LYS A 55 9.82 -6.43 -12.01
CA LYS A 55 10.16 -5.11 -12.54
C LYS A 55 9.39 -3.97 -11.86
N ALA A 56 8.09 -4.15 -11.63
CA ALA A 56 7.29 -3.13 -10.95
C ALA A 56 7.74 -2.90 -9.48
N LEU A 57 8.14 -3.97 -8.79
CA LEU A 57 8.66 -3.87 -7.42
C LEU A 57 10.03 -3.17 -7.38
N LEU A 58 10.91 -3.49 -8.34
CA LEU A 58 12.22 -2.84 -8.46
C LEU A 58 12.07 -1.35 -8.81
N ASP A 59 11.18 -1.02 -9.76
CA ASP A 59 10.92 0.37 -10.13
C ASP A 59 10.38 1.17 -8.91
N GLU A 60 9.45 0.60 -8.13
CA GLU A 60 8.95 1.22 -6.89
C GLU A 60 10.02 1.38 -5.80
N GLU A 61 10.95 0.42 -5.69
CA GLU A 61 12.07 0.49 -4.74
C GLU A 61 13.10 1.54 -5.16
N THR A 62 13.32 1.75 -6.46
CA THR A 62 14.23 2.78 -6.98
C THR A 62 13.68 4.20 -6.94
N GLU A 63 12.36 4.39 -6.96
CA GLU A 63 11.74 5.72 -6.82
C GLU A 63 11.77 6.23 -5.37
N LYS A 64 12.01 5.35 -4.39
CA LYS A 64 12.21 5.74 -3.00
C LYS A 64 13.66 6.23 -2.86
N ILE A 65 13.83 7.55 -2.89
CA ILE A 65 15.06 8.24 -2.46
C ILE A 65 15.50 7.56 -1.15
N SER A 66 16.75 7.10 -1.09
CA SER A 66 17.23 6.38 0.09
C SER A 66 17.18 7.30 1.31
N ILE A 67 16.87 6.74 2.47
CA ILE A 67 16.68 7.49 3.72
C ILE A 67 17.94 8.31 4.04
N GLU A 68 19.10 7.78 3.70
CA GLU A 68 20.41 8.44 3.85
C GLU A 68 20.50 9.73 3.02
N GLU A 69 20.10 9.69 1.74
CA GLU A 69 20.14 10.84 0.85
C GLU A 69 19.15 11.94 1.27
N GLU A 70 17.99 11.55 1.81
CA GLU A 70 17.03 12.51 2.39
C GLU A 70 17.59 13.17 3.67
N ILE A 71 18.27 12.42 4.54
CA ILE A 71 18.89 12.96 5.76
C ILE A 71 19.99 13.97 5.42
N ASP A 72 20.86 13.67 4.46
CA ASP A 72 21.96 14.58 4.08
C ASP A 72 21.44 15.84 3.39
N ASN A 73 20.39 15.72 2.56
CA ASN A 73 19.68 16.87 1.99
C ASN A 73 19.06 17.76 3.08
N GLN A 74 18.47 17.17 4.12
CA GLN A 74 17.92 17.94 5.24
C GLN A 74 19.02 18.60 6.07
N ARG A 75 20.14 17.92 6.33
CA ARG A 75 21.31 18.49 7.03
C ARG A 75 21.90 19.67 6.27
N ALA A 76 22.03 19.56 4.95
CA ALA A 76 22.52 20.64 4.09
C ALA A 76 21.59 21.87 4.10
N LYS A 77 20.28 21.68 4.27
CA LYS A 77 19.27 22.75 4.35
C LYS A 77 19.19 23.41 5.73
N VAL A 78 19.71 22.78 6.79
CA VAL A 78 19.67 23.35 8.14
C VAL A 78 20.79 24.38 8.31
N VAL A 79 20.39 25.65 8.39
CA VAL A 79 21.27 26.76 8.81
C VAL A 79 21.39 26.77 10.33
N THR A 80 22.59 27.03 10.84
CA THR A 80 22.93 27.15 12.28
C THR A 80 21.82 27.79 13.11
N SER A 81 21.27 27.01 14.04
CA SER A 81 20.17 27.41 14.91
C SER A 81 20.64 28.42 15.95
N THR A 82 20.20 29.67 15.82
CA THR A 82 20.39 30.70 16.85
C THR A 82 19.22 30.66 17.84
N PRO A 83 19.40 31.06 19.12
CA PRO A 83 18.34 31.05 20.13
C PRO A 83 17.05 31.78 19.70
N LYS A 84 17.18 32.85 18.90
CA LYS A 84 16.05 33.61 18.35
C LYS A 84 15.21 32.79 17.36
N LEU A 85 15.86 32.00 16.50
CA LEU A 85 15.20 31.10 15.54
C LEU A 85 14.46 29.98 16.27
N PHE A 86 15.06 29.43 17.34
CA PHE A 86 14.42 28.41 18.17
C PHE A 86 13.14 28.91 18.84
N LEU A 87 13.16 30.13 19.39
CA LEU A 87 11.97 30.73 20.00
C LEU A 87 10.85 30.96 18.97
N GLN A 88 11.19 31.40 17.76
CA GLN A 88 10.22 31.55 16.67
C GLN A 88 9.63 30.19 16.25
N TRP A 89 10.47 29.17 16.08
CA TRP A 89 10.02 27.80 15.79
C TRP A 89 9.13 27.24 16.90
N LYS A 90 9.51 27.44 18.17
CA LYS A 90 8.74 26.98 19.32
C LYS A 90 7.36 27.64 19.35
N LYS A 91 7.29 28.95 19.12
CA LYS A 91 6.02 29.67 19.03
C LYS A 91 5.14 29.09 17.90
N LYS A 92 5.72 28.92 16.70
CA LYS A 92 5.02 28.31 15.56
C LYS A 92 4.50 26.90 15.87
N LYS A 93 5.29 26.06 16.55
CA LYS A 93 4.87 24.70 16.92
C LYS A 93 3.73 24.67 17.94
N ILE A 94 3.71 25.61 18.88
CA ILE A 94 2.61 25.75 19.84
C ILE A 94 1.33 26.17 19.11
N GLU A 95 1.42 27.18 18.23
CA GLU A 95 0.29 27.64 17.43
C GLU A 95 -0.26 26.53 16.51
N GLU A 96 0.61 25.77 15.84
CA GLU A 96 0.23 24.60 15.03
C GLU A 96 -0.49 23.54 15.86
N ARG A 97 0.01 23.22 17.06
CA ARG A 97 -0.61 22.25 17.96
C ARG A 97 -2.00 22.70 18.39
N ASP A 98 -2.14 23.96 18.81
CA ASP A 98 -3.38 24.51 19.33
C ASP A 98 -4.44 24.61 18.22
N ALA A 99 -4.04 24.99 17.01
CA ALA A 99 -4.92 24.99 15.83
C ALA A 99 -5.40 23.57 15.47
N ASN A 100 -4.51 22.57 15.49
CA ASN A 100 -4.89 21.18 15.25
C ASN A 100 -5.86 20.65 16.31
N LEU A 101 -5.65 21.00 17.58
CA LEU A 101 -6.55 20.59 18.67
C LEU A 101 -7.93 21.23 18.51
N ALA A 102 -7.99 22.52 18.18
CA ALA A 102 -9.25 23.22 17.92
C ALA A 102 -10.00 22.62 16.72
N ALA A 103 -9.28 22.27 15.63
CA ALA A 103 -9.87 21.60 14.48
C ALA A 103 -10.45 20.22 14.85
N GLN A 104 -9.70 19.39 15.59
CA GLN A 104 -10.20 18.09 16.06
C GLN A 104 -11.41 18.22 16.97
N GLN A 105 -11.45 19.22 17.85
CA GLN A 105 -12.60 19.48 18.70
C GLN A 105 -13.83 19.90 17.88
N ALA A 106 -13.65 20.77 16.88
CA ALA A 106 -14.72 21.18 15.99
C ALA A 106 -15.27 20.00 15.16
N ASP A 107 -14.40 19.11 14.68
CA ASP A 107 -14.81 17.93 13.92
C ASP A 107 -15.53 16.90 14.80
N ARG A 108 -15.07 16.69 16.05
CA ARG A 108 -15.81 15.88 17.03
C ARG A 108 -17.20 16.46 17.31
N ALA A 109 -17.31 17.76 17.54
CA ALA A 109 -18.60 18.41 17.77
C ALA A 109 -19.55 18.29 16.57
N LYS A 110 -19.04 18.42 15.33
CA LYS A 110 -19.82 18.17 14.11
C LYS A 110 -20.27 16.71 14.01
N ASN A 111 -19.37 15.77 14.31
CA ASN A 111 -19.69 14.34 14.25
C ASN A 111 -20.72 13.97 15.31
N ASP A 112 -20.61 14.47 16.54
CA ASP A 112 -21.59 14.27 17.60
C ASP A 112 -22.96 14.86 17.23
N ARG A 113 -22.98 16.06 16.64
CA ARG A 113 -24.20 16.67 16.10
C ARG A 113 -24.82 15.81 15.01
N MET A 114 -24.00 15.30 14.08
CA MET A 114 -24.49 14.47 12.98
C MET A 114 -25.01 13.12 13.47
N ARG A 115 -24.33 12.52 14.45
CA ARG A 115 -24.78 11.32 15.15
C ARG A 115 -26.15 11.56 15.77
N TYR A 116 -26.33 12.64 16.52
CA TYR A 116 -27.62 12.98 17.14
C TYR A 116 -28.75 13.13 16.10
N ILE A 117 -28.49 13.81 14.98
CA ILE A 117 -29.46 13.94 13.88
C ILE A 117 -29.83 12.57 13.32
N HIS A 118 -28.84 11.69 13.10
CA HIS A 118 -29.08 10.34 12.58
C HIS A 118 -29.91 9.48 13.55
N TYR A 119 -29.63 9.55 14.86
CA TYR A 119 -30.43 8.87 15.88
C TYR A 119 -31.89 9.36 15.90
N LEU A 120 -32.11 10.68 15.85
CA LEU A 120 -33.47 11.23 15.80
C LEU A 120 -34.22 10.80 14.54
N PHE A 121 -33.55 10.78 13.39
CA PHE A 121 -34.16 10.35 12.13
C PHE A 121 -34.57 8.86 12.19
N ALA A 122 -33.73 8.02 12.78
CA ALA A 122 -34.02 6.59 12.99
C ALA A 122 -35.21 6.36 13.94
N ILE A 123 -35.35 7.18 14.99
CA ILE A 123 -36.48 7.08 15.92
C ILE A 123 -37.80 7.51 15.26
N ILE A 124 -37.78 8.52 14.39
CA ILE A 124 -39.00 9.03 13.72
C ILE A 124 -39.48 8.09 12.60
N HIS A 125 -38.60 7.26 12.03
CA HIS A 125 -38.93 6.33 10.94
C HIS A 125 -39.11 4.87 11.39
N MET A 126 -39.20 4.61 12.69
CA MET A 126 -39.65 3.33 13.28
C MET A 126 -41.13 3.42 13.67
#